data_AF-A0A3D5AML1-F1
#
_entry.id   AF-A0A3D5AML1-F1
#
_cell.length_a   1.000
_cell.length_b   1.000
_cell.length_c   1.000
_cell.angle_alpha   90.00
_cell.angle_beta   90.00
_cell.angle_gamma   90.00
#
_symmetry.space_group_name_H-M   'P 1'
#
loop_
_entity.id
_entity.type
_entity.pdbx_description
1 polymer ?
#
loop_
_entity_poly.entity_id
_entity_poly.type
_entity_poly.pdbx_seq_one_letter_code
_entity_poly.pdbx_strand_id
1 'polypeptide(L)'
;MPASATRLVSLHDPDARPIAKGRINRPIEFGYKAQVVDNPDGIVLDYTVEAGNPHDAAQLVPAITRIATRLGKVPRAVTADRGYGQPSVDQ
;
A
#
# COMPACT_ATOMS: atom_id res chain seq x y z
N MET A 1 -7.07 15.42 -6.65
CA MET A 1 -6.65 14.29 -7.49
C MET A 1 -6.06 14.84 -8.78
N PRO A 2 -4.81 14.53 -9.15
CA PRO A 2 -4.24 14.99 -10.42
C PRO A 2 -4.98 14.35 -11.60
N ALA A 3 -5.01 15.03 -12.75
CA ALA A 3 -5.70 14.54 -13.95
C ALA A 3 -5.18 13.18 -14.46
N SER A 4 -3.96 12.79 -14.06
CA SER A 4 -3.38 11.48 -14.36
C SER A 4 -4.01 10.32 -13.59
N ALA A 5 -4.70 10.58 -12.46
CA ALA A 5 -5.28 9.54 -11.62
C ALA A 5 -6.47 8.82 -12.28
N THR A 6 -7.11 9.45 -13.27
CA THR A 6 -8.25 8.90 -14.04
C THR A 6 -7.87 8.53 -15.47
N ARG A 7 -6.58 8.63 -15.85
CA ARG A 7 -6.11 8.29 -17.20
C ARG A 7 -6.09 6.77 -17.37
N LEU A 8 -6.76 6.29 -18.43
CA LEU A 8 -6.65 4.91 -18.87
C LEU A 8 -5.24 4.65 -19.42
N VAL A 9 -4.52 3.72 -18.81
CA VAL A 9 -3.13 3.37 -19.21
C VAL A 9 -3.01 1.98 -19.85
N SER A 10 -4.06 1.17 -19.79
CA SER A 10 -4.14 -0.15 -20.40
C SER A 10 -5.57 -0.42 -20.85
N LEU A 11 -5.72 -1.02 -22.04
CA LEU A 11 -7.02 -1.49 -22.55
C LEU A 11 -7.39 -2.87 -22.01
N HIS A 12 -6.39 -3.67 -21.64
CA HIS A 12 -6.60 -5.01 -21.08
C HIS A 12 -6.91 -4.95 -19.59
N ASP A 13 -6.32 -4.00 -18.87
CA ASP A 13 -6.55 -3.77 -17.45
C ASP A 13 -6.84 -2.29 -17.20
N PRO A 14 -8.12 -1.87 -17.32
CA PRO A 14 -8.52 -0.48 -17.18
C PRO A 14 -8.27 0.14 -15.79
N ASP A 15 -8.06 -0.69 -14.76
CA ASP A 15 -7.91 -0.25 -13.38
C ASP A 15 -6.45 -0.07 -12.96
N ALA A 16 -5.50 -0.55 -13.77
CA ALA A 16 -4.09 -0.25 -13.58
C ALA A 16 -3.84 1.27 -13.53
N ARG A 17 -2.98 1.71 -12.61
CA ARG A 17 -2.58 3.10 -12.47
C ARG A 17 -1.06 3.26 -12.56
N PRO A 18 -0.57 4.42 -13.03
CA PRO A 18 0.84 4.75 -12.92
C PRO A 18 1.24 4.97 -11.46
N ILE A 19 2.33 4.35 -11.03
CA ILE A 19 2.90 4.40 -9.69
C ILE A 19 4.33 4.94 -9.82
N ALA A 20 4.58 6.12 -9.25
CA ALA A 20 5.93 6.67 -9.21
C ALA A 20 6.75 6.00 -8.11
N LYS A 21 7.83 5.31 -8.51
CA LYS A 21 8.72 4.56 -7.59
C LYS A 21 10.03 5.29 -7.30
N GLY A 22 10.26 6.47 -7.88
CA GLY A 22 11.47 7.29 -7.65
C GLY A 22 12.78 6.66 -8.14
N ARG A 23 12.73 5.59 -8.95
CA ARG A 23 13.91 4.93 -9.50
C ARG A 23 14.42 5.68 -10.73
N ILE A 24 15.74 5.87 -10.84
CA ILE A 24 16.38 6.65 -11.92
C ILE A 24 16.09 6.04 -13.32
N ASN A 25 16.18 4.73 -13.46
CA ASN A 25 16.05 4.06 -14.79
C ASN A 25 14.61 3.66 -15.15
N ARG A 26 13.70 3.62 -14.17
CA ARG A 26 12.28 3.30 -14.37
C ARG A 26 11.45 4.05 -13.34
N PRO A 27 11.20 5.35 -13.57
CA PRO A 27 10.59 6.21 -12.55
C PRO A 27 9.12 5.85 -12.29
N ILE A 28 8.44 5.27 -13.28
CA ILE A 28 7.02 4.91 -13.24
C ILE A 28 6.85 3.41 -13.55
N GLU A 29 6.04 2.74 -12.74
CA GLU A 29 5.53 1.39 -12.98
C GLU A 29 4.00 1.44 -13.09
N PHE A 30 3.35 0.44 -13.71
CA PHE A 30 1.89 0.40 -13.88
C PHE A 30 1.30 -0.81 -13.18
N GLY A 31 0.20 -0.61 -12.46
CA GLY A 31 -0.52 -1.70 -11.80
C GLY A 31 -1.29 -1.22 -10.58
N TYR A 32 -1.27 -2.02 -9.52
CA TYR A 32 -1.98 -1.78 -8.28
C TYR A 32 -1.01 -1.61 -7.12
N LYS A 33 -1.42 -0.82 -6.13
CA LYS A 33 -0.70 -0.76 -4.86
C LYS A 33 -1.10 -1.96 -4.01
N ALA A 34 -0.13 -2.65 -3.46
CA ALA A 34 -0.36 -3.75 -2.54
C ALA A 34 0.33 -3.50 -1.20
N GLN A 35 -0.33 -3.86 -0.11
CA GLN A 35 0.24 -3.92 1.23
C GLN A 35 0.36 -5.38 1.63
N VAL A 36 1.48 -5.75 2.22
CA VAL A 36 1.70 -7.06 2.84
C VAL A 36 2.25 -6.84 4.23
N VAL A 37 1.76 -7.59 5.20
CA VAL A 37 2.24 -7.58 6.58
C VAL A 37 2.66 -8.99 6.96
N ASP A 38 3.89 -9.14 7.41
CA ASP A 38 4.47 -10.39 7.85
C ASP A 38 4.88 -10.35 9.33
N ASN A 39 5.46 -11.45 9.80
CA ASN A 39 6.05 -11.57 11.11
C ASN A 39 7.51 -12.06 11.00
N PRO A 40 8.28 -12.08 12.11
CA PRO A 40 9.67 -12.55 12.09
C PRO A 40 9.89 -13.99 11.64
N ASP A 41 8.84 -14.83 11.67
CA ASP A 41 8.87 -16.20 11.18
C ASP A 41 8.62 -16.30 9.66
N GLY A 42 8.41 -15.16 8.98
CA GLY A 42 8.13 -15.08 7.55
C GLY A 42 6.68 -15.40 7.17
N ILE A 43 5.75 -15.39 8.13
CA ILE A 43 4.34 -15.69 7.90
C ILE A 43 3.60 -14.41 7.53
N VAL A 44 2.93 -14.41 6.38
CA VAL A 44 2.03 -13.33 5.97
C VAL A 44 0.77 -13.35 6.84
N LEU A 45 0.55 -12.27 7.59
CA LEU A 45 -0.58 -12.10 8.51
C LEU A 45 -1.75 -11.34 7.87
N ASP A 46 -1.46 -10.46 6.92
CA ASP A 46 -2.45 -9.67 6.19
C ASP A 46 -1.91 -9.23 4.82
N TYR A 47 -2.82 -9.02 3.87
CA TYR A 47 -2.51 -8.38 2.62
C TYR A 47 -3.73 -7.62 2.09
N THR A 48 -3.50 -6.54 1.35
CA THR A 48 -4.51 -5.89 0.51
C THR A 48 -3.94 -5.52 -0.84
N VAL A 49 -4.80 -5.52 -1.85
CA VAL A 49 -4.51 -4.98 -3.17
C VAL A 49 -5.52 -3.87 -3.40
N GLU A 50 -5.04 -2.65 -3.47
CA GLU A 50 -5.86 -1.45 -3.56
C GLU A 50 -6.07 -1.08 -5.02
N ALA A 51 -7.32 -0.80 -5.39
CA ALA A 51 -7.63 -0.22 -6.68
C ALA A 51 -6.99 1.18 -6.77
N GLY A 52 -6.05 1.33 -7.70
CA GLY A 52 -5.32 2.57 -7.92
C GLY A 52 -4.13 2.82 -6.98
N ASN A 53 -4.00 4.04 -6.46
CA ASN A 53 -2.84 4.48 -5.67
C ASN A 53 -3.25 5.32 -4.44
N PRO A 54 -3.88 4.72 -3.43
CA PRO A 54 -4.15 5.41 -2.17
C PRO A 54 -2.85 5.70 -1.39
N HIS A 55 -2.91 6.67 -0.46
CA HIS A 55 -1.78 7.02 0.42
C HIS A 55 -1.47 5.89 1.40
N ASP A 56 -0.18 5.62 1.66
CA ASP A 56 0.27 4.50 2.50
C ASP A 56 -0.04 4.72 3.98
N ALA A 57 0.07 5.97 4.45
CA ALA A 57 -0.19 6.32 5.85
C ALA A 57 -1.57 5.88 6.35
N ALA A 58 -2.59 5.91 5.49
CA ALA A 58 -3.95 5.51 5.85
C ALA A 58 -4.13 3.99 6.02
N GLN A 59 -3.15 3.18 5.58
CA GLN A 59 -3.28 1.72 5.48
C GLN A 59 -2.76 0.95 6.69
N LEU A 60 -1.93 1.57 7.55
CA LEU A 60 -1.33 0.88 8.71
C LEU A 60 -2.38 0.44 9.74
N VAL A 61 -3.23 1.37 10.18
CA VAL A 61 -4.23 1.11 11.23
C VAL A 61 -5.27 0.06 10.79
N PRO A 62 -5.82 0.11 9.56
CA PRO A 62 -6.68 -0.95 9.04
C PRO A 62 -6.03 -2.33 9.06
N ALA A 63 -4.76 -2.44 8.64
CA ALA A 63 -4.05 -3.72 8.64
C ALA A 63 -3.89 -4.31 10.05
N ILE A 64 -3.46 -3.49 11.01
CA ILE A 64 -3.33 -3.91 12.42
C ILE A 64 -4.69 -4.36 12.98
N THR A 65 -5.75 -3.65 12.65
CA THR A 65 -7.12 -3.97 13.09
C THR A 65 -7.58 -5.32 12.54
N ARG A 66 -7.32 -5.60 11.26
CA ARG A 66 -7.62 -6.90 10.63
C ARG A 66 -6.84 -8.03 11.30
N ILE A 67 -5.55 -7.83 11.55
CA ILE A 67 -4.69 -8.83 12.22
C ILE A 67 -5.21 -9.10 13.64
N ALA A 68 -5.50 -8.04 14.40
CA ALA A 68 -6.03 -8.17 15.76
C ALA A 68 -7.36 -8.92 15.80
N THR A 69 -8.23 -8.65 14.83
CA THR A 69 -9.52 -9.34 14.69
C THR A 69 -9.35 -10.82 14.36
N ARG A 70 -8.43 -11.17 13.43
CA ARG A 70 -8.20 -12.56 13.03
C ARG A 70 -7.51 -13.40 14.11
N LEU A 71 -6.53 -12.83 14.81
CA LEU A 71 -5.71 -13.55 15.79
C LEU A 71 -6.23 -13.43 17.23
N GLY A 72 -7.26 -12.61 17.44
CA GLY A 72 -7.79 -12.29 18.78
C GLY A 72 -6.79 -11.56 19.68
N LYS A 73 -5.70 -11.04 19.12
CA LYS A 73 -4.60 -10.39 19.85
C LYS A 73 -4.02 -9.24 19.03
N VAL A 74 -3.83 -8.10 19.68
CA VAL A 74 -3.18 -6.94 19.06
C VAL A 74 -1.66 -7.17 19.00
N PRO A 75 -1.00 -6.90 17.86
CA PRO A 75 0.46 -6.92 17.78
C PRO A 75 1.09 -5.98 18.83
N ARG A 76 2.13 -6.45 19.53
CA ARG A 76 2.83 -5.65 20.55
C ARG A 76 3.65 -4.50 19.97
N ALA A 77 4.15 -4.70 18.76
CA ALA A 77 4.96 -3.74 18.02
C ALA A 77 4.72 -3.97 16.53
N VAL A 78 4.81 -2.90 15.75
CA VAL A 78 4.72 -2.93 14.28
C VAL A 78 5.84 -2.06 13.74
N THR A 79 6.60 -2.61 12.81
CA THR A 79 7.61 -1.89 12.04
C THR A 79 7.06 -1.67 10.64
N ALA A 80 7.17 -0.45 10.13
CA ALA A 80 6.68 -0.09 8.81
C ALA A 80 7.63 0.90 8.13
N ASP A 81 7.55 0.99 6.81
CA ASP A 81 8.31 1.97 6.05
C ASP A 81 7.94 3.40 6.44
N ARG A 82 8.83 4.36 6.14
CA ARG A 82 8.62 5.79 6.47
C ARG A 82 7.28 6.34 5.96
N GLY A 83 6.81 5.87 4.80
CA GLY A 83 5.53 6.29 4.22
C GLY A 83 4.30 5.97 5.09
N TYR A 84 4.43 5.07 6.07
CA TYR A 84 3.35 4.78 7.02
C TYR A 84 3.36 5.68 8.27
N GLY A 85 4.42 6.46 8.48
CA GLY A 85 4.72 7.08 9.77
C GLY A 85 4.10 8.45 10.05
N GLN A 86 3.67 9.21 9.03
CA GLN A 86 3.11 10.55 9.24
C GLN A 86 2.11 10.95 8.15
N PRO A 87 0.88 11.41 8.51
CA PRO A 87 -0.04 12.02 7.56
C PRO A 87 0.53 13.27 6.84
N SER A 88 1.51 13.94 7.46
CA SER A 88 2.13 15.18 6.97
C SER A 88 3.35 14.98 6.07
N VAL A 89 3.84 13.74 5.89
CA VAL A 89 5.02 13.44 5.06
C VAL A 89 4.63 13.14 3.61
N ASP A 90 3.35 12.88 3.36
CA ASP A 90 2.80 12.52 2.04
C ASP A 90 2.09 13.69 1.31
N GLN A 91 2.30 14.95 1.75
CA GLN A 91 1.67 16.14 1.17
C GLN A 91 2.51 16.79 0.06
#